data_AF-A0A0G2FUC2-F1
#
_entry.id   AF-A0A0G2FUC2-F1
#
_cell.length_a   1.000
_cell.length_b   1.000
_cell.length_c   1.000
_cell.angle_alpha   90.00
_cell.angle_beta   90.00
_cell.angle_gamma   90.00
#
_symmetry.space_group_name_H-M   'P 1'
#
loop_
_entity.id
_entity.type
_entity.pdbx_description
1 polymer ?
#
loop_
_entity_poly.entity_id
_entity_poly.type
_entity_poly.pdbx_seq_one_letter_code
_entity_poly.pdbx_strand_id
1 'polypeptide(L)'
;MDGGLYCDESGKIVKPFPDQPYCVQGVGSVKAVNKCGKVVAFCQTVLPGNEAMLIPTRVTDSATIAVPGPSYWDSTASHFYINPPGHTTEEACIWGTGSQHIGNWSPYVAGANQDTTGNTYVKLGYNPIYTDSFHGVKPSFGLKVECDGNCNGLPCAIDPSSDGFGVVRSATSASGAGGADFCVFNARFNRGNFKYEHEQQLIKLIKLTKLIKLLKLLKQLKQLKQLVLHY
;
A
#
# COMPACT_ATOMS: atom_id res chain seq x y z
N MET A 1 -22.79 3.18 7.62
CA MET A 1 -21.77 3.39 6.58
C MET A 1 -20.97 4.62 6.96
N ASP A 2 -19.72 4.71 6.50
CA ASP A 2 -18.77 5.76 6.87
C ASP A 2 -18.33 6.56 5.63
N GLY A 3 -17.97 7.83 5.84
CA GLY A 3 -17.35 8.66 4.82
C GLY A 3 -18.30 9.22 3.76
N GLY A 4 -17.68 9.84 2.74
CA GLY A 4 -18.37 10.28 1.54
C GLY A 4 -18.99 11.67 1.59
N LEU A 5 -19.24 12.17 0.38
CA LEU A 5 -19.99 13.39 0.07
C LEU A 5 -20.76 13.13 -1.23
N TYR A 6 -21.95 13.67 -1.36
CA TYR A 6 -22.70 13.67 -2.61
C TYR A 6 -23.29 15.06 -2.90
N CYS A 7 -23.59 15.31 -4.16
CA CYS A 7 -24.34 16.48 -4.58
C CYS A 7 -25.82 16.11 -4.61
N ASP A 8 -26.65 16.79 -3.82
CA ASP A 8 -28.09 16.57 -3.85
C ASP A 8 -28.73 17.21 -5.10
N GLU A 9 -30.04 16.98 -5.28
CA GLU A 9 -30.79 17.51 -6.43
C GLU A 9 -30.81 19.04 -6.50
N SER A 10 -30.50 19.73 -5.39
CA SER A 10 -30.39 21.19 -5.34
C SER A 10 -29.01 21.72 -5.71
N GLY A 11 -28.06 20.84 -6.01
CA GLY A 11 -26.68 21.19 -6.33
C GLY A 11 -25.82 21.44 -5.09
N LYS A 12 -26.26 21.02 -3.90
CA LYS A 12 -25.52 21.23 -2.64
C LYS A 12 -24.78 19.97 -2.22
N ILE A 13 -23.56 20.17 -1.71
CA ILE A 13 -22.75 19.10 -1.13
C ILE A 13 -23.36 18.70 0.22
N VAL A 14 -23.73 17.43 0.35
CA VAL A 14 -24.33 16.85 1.56
C VAL A 14 -23.47 15.71 2.09
N LYS A 15 -23.38 15.64 3.42
CA LYS A 15 -22.78 14.52 4.13
C LYS A 15 -23.84 13.43 4.34
N PRO A 16 -23.68 12.25 3.74
CA PRO A 16 -24.68 11.17 3.77
C PRO A 16 -24.83 10.55 5.16
N PHE A 17 -23.78 10.58 5.98
CA PHE A 17 -23.76 10.05 7.34
C PHE A 17 -23.31 11.16 8.30
N PRO A 18 -24.23 12.06 8.73
CA PRO A 18 -23.90 13.28 9.46
C PRO A 18 -22.99 13.07 10.68
N ASP A 19 -23.22 11.98 11.41
CA ASP A 19 -22.53 11.67 12.66
C ASP A 19 -21.26 10.83 12.50
N GLN A 20 -20.96 10.34 11.29
CA GLN A 20 -19.78 9.50 11.01
C GLN A 20 -18.61 10.32 10.46
N PRO A 21 -17.35 9.92 10.65
CA PRO A 21 -16.21 10.64 10.09
C PRO A 21 -16.18 10.57 8.55
N TYR A 22 -15.56 11.56 7.90
CA TYR A 22 -15.34 11.58 6.44
C TYR A 22 -14.32 10.53 5.99
N CYS A 23 -13.29 10.31 6.81
CA CYS A 23 -12.22 9.36 6.55
C CYS A 23 -12.16 8.35 7.69
N VAL A 24 -11.99 7.08 7.34
CA VAL A 24 -11.78 5.98 8.28
C VAL A 24 -10.54 5.21 7.90
N GLN A 25 -9.99 4.45 8.86
CA GLN A 25 -8.93 3.50 8.56
C GLN A 25 -9.48 2.36 7.69
N GLY A 26 -8.71 1.94 6.69
CA GLY A 26 -9.02 0.75 5.90
C GLY A 26 -9.02 -0.53 6.73
N VAL A 27 -9.46 -1.64 6.14
CA VAL A 27 -9.59 -2.92 6.87
C VAL A 27 -8.26 -3.50 7.35
N GLY A 28 -7.13 -3.00 6.84
CA GLY A 28 -5.77 -3.29 7.29
C GLY A 28 -5.15 -4.54 6.66
N SER A 29 -5.75 -5.09 5.61
CA SER A 29 -5.36 -6.38 5.00
C SER A 29 -4.21 -6.31 4.02
N VAL A 30 -3.79 -5.12 3.56
CA VAL A 30 -2.74 -4.96 2.55
C VAL A 30 -1.67 -3.99 3.02
N LYS A 31 -0.41 -4.39 2.85
CA LYS A 31 0.77 -3.61 3.16
C LYS A 31 1.64 -3.49 1.92
N ALA A 32 2.01 -2.27 1.57
CA ALA A 32 3.09 -2.01 0.63
C ALA A 32 4.43 -2.23 1.35
N VAL A 33 5.30 -3.07 0.78
CA VAL A 33 6.63 -3.36 1.31
C VAL A 33 7.66 -2.90 0.28
N ASN A 34 8.52 -1.98 0.68
CA ASN A 34 9.51 -1.36 -0.19
C ASN A 34 10.86 -2.06 -0.04
N LYS A 35 11.39 -2.56 -1.16
CA LYS A 35 12.72 -3.19 -1.25
C LYS A 35 13.68 -2.41 -2.18
N CYS A 36 13.29 -1.20 -2.62
CA CYS A 36 14.03 -0.40 -3.58
C CYS A 36 15.09 0.54 -2.95
N GLY A 37 15.14 0.65 -1.62
CA GLY A 37 16.12 1.49 -0.91
C GLY A 37 15.89 3.01 -1.01
N LYS A 38 14.86 3.45 -1.73
CA LYS A 38 14.39 4.84 -1.83
C LYS A 38 12.88 4.89 -1.60
N VAL A 39 12.36 6.03 -1.16
CA VAL A 39 10.90 6.23 -0.96
C VAL A 39 10.13 5.86 -2.21
N VAL A 40 9.01 5.15 -2.04
CA VAL A 40 8.02 4.88 -3.09
C VAL A 40 6.71 5.55 -2.68
N ALA A 41 6.13 6.36 -3.57
CA ALA A 41 4.87 7.03 -3.32
C ALA A 41 3.70 6.22 -3.93
N PHE A 42 2.76 5.84 -3.08
CA PHE A 42 1.47 5.27 -3.47
C PHE A 42 0.43 6.39 -3.39
N CYS A 43 0.00 6.88 -4.54
CA CYS A 43 -0.86 8.05 -4.65
C CYS A 43 -2.30 7.60 -4.82
N GLN A 44 -3.08 7.59 -3.74
CA GLN A 44 -4.47 7.18 -3.78
C GLN A 44 -5.36 8.31 -4.29
N THR A 45 -6.28 7.97 -5.19
CA THR A 45 -7.29 8.89 -5.71
C THR A 45 -8.52 8.96 -4.80
N VAL A 46 -9.23 10.10 -4.84
CA VAL A 46 -10.54 10.24 -4.19
C VAL A 46 -11.60 9.54 -5.05
N LEU A 47 -12.11 8.40 -4.58
CA LEU A 47 -13.13 7.58 -5.23
C LEU A 47 -14.26 7.21 -4.25
N PRO A 48 -15.53 7.32 -4.67
CA PRO A 48 -16.00 8.12 -5.81
C PRO A 48 -15.68 9.61 -5.59
N GLY A 49 -15.43 10.35 -6.67
CA GLY A 49 -15.06 11.76 -6.57
C GLY A 49 -14.40 12.29 -7.83
N ASN A 50 -13.56 13.31 -7.67
CA ASN A 50 -12.82 13.94 -8.77
C ASN A 50 -11.55 13.20 -9.18
N GLU A 51 -11.30 12.02 -8.60
CA GLU A 51 -10.13 11.18 -8.85
C GLU A 51 -8.77 11.86 -8.58
N ALA A 52 -8.75 12.98 -7.86
CA ALA A 52 -7.51 13.65 -7.50
C ALA A 52 -6.70 12.80 -6.50
N MET A 53 -5.38 12.77 -6.66
CA MET A 53 -4.44 12.01 -5.83
C MET A 53 -4.17 12.69 -4.48
N LEU A 54 -5.20 12.85 -3.66
CA LEU A 54 -5.15 13.63 -2.42
C LEU A 54 -4.85 12.80 -1.17
N ILE A 55 -4.69 11.48 -1.30
CA ILE A 55 -4.50 10.55 -0.17
C ILE A 55 -3.15 9.83 -0.35
N PRO A 56 -2.02 10.54 -0.21
CA PRO A 56 -0.71 9.95 -0.46
C PRO A 56 -0.28 8.99 0.66
N THR A 57 0.34 7.87 0.28
CA THR A 57 1.02 6.96 1.20
C THR A 57 2.52 6.94 0.87
N ARG A 58 3.33 7.42 1.80
CA ARG A 58 4.79 7.41 1.71
C ARG A 58 5.35 6.08 2.21
N VAL A 59 5.96 5.28 1.34
CA VAL A 59 6.49 3.95 1.69
C VAL A 59 8.02 3.99 1.76
N THR A 60 8.58 4.05 2.97
CA THR A 60 10.04 3.92 3.19
C THR A 60 10.46 2.46 3.31
N ASP A 61 9.94 1.74 4.30
CA ASP A 61 10.19 0.31 4.50
C ASP A 61 8.90 -0.49 4.26
N SER A 62 7.83 -0.12 4.98
CA SER A 62 6.49 -0.63 4.72
C SER A 62 5.43 0.33 5.20
N ALA A 63 4.26 0.31 4.57
CA ALA A 63 3.09 1.07 4.99
C ALA A 63 1.81 0.31 4.67
N THR A 64 0.82 0.40 5.54
CA THR A 64 -0.54 -0.11 5.24
C THR A 64 -1.18 0.83 4.23
N ILE A 65 -1.70 0.27 3.13
CA ILE A 65 -2.49 1.04 2.15
C ILE A 65 -3.97 0.92 2.49
N ALA A 66 -4.77 1.90 2.09
CA ALA A 66 -6.20 1.85 2.30
C ALA A 66 -6.82 0.66 1.56
N VAL A 67 -7.70 -0.07 2.24
CA VAL A 67 -8.57 -1.08 1.64
C VAL A 67 -9.95 -0.81 2.21
N PRO A 68 -10.86 -0.17 1.43
CA PRO A 68 -12.22 0.07 1.87
C PRO A 68 -12.94 -1.25 2.17
N GLY A 69 -13.69 -1.27 3.27
CA GLY A 69 -14.63 -2.33 3.57
C GLY A 69 -16.01 -2.03 2.98
N PRO A 70 -16.95 -2.99 3.02
CA PRO A 70 -18.28 -2.83 2.44
C PRO A 70 -19.13 -1.76 3.15
N SER A 71 -18.73 -1.33 4.35
CA SER A 71 -19.41 -0.24 5.07
C SER A 71 -18.92 1.15 4.70
N TYR A 72 -17.88 1.27 3.88
CA TYR A 72 -17.37 2.56 3.44
C TYR A 72 -18.23 3.10 2.29
N TRP A 73 -18.29 4.44 2.18
CA TRP A 73 -19.09 5.17 1.21
C TRP A 73 -19.13 4.51 -0.17
N ASP A 74 -20.36 4.34 -0.67
CA ASP A 74 -20.69 3.75 -1.97
C ASP A 74 -20.17 2.32 -2.19
N SER A 75 -19.84 1.59 -1.09
CA SER A 75 -19.21 0.26 -1.16
C SER A 75 -18.00 0.23 -2.11
N THR A 76 -17.27 1.34 -2.17
CA THR A 76 -16.29 1.61 -3.23
C THR A 76 -14.96 0.87 -3.01
N ALA A 77 -14.02 1.08 -3.93
CA ALA A 77 -12.65 0.60 -3.87
C ALA A 77 -11.66 1.77 -3.81
N SER A 78 -10.49 1.52 -3.26
CA SER A 78 -9.36 2.44 -3.39
C SER A 78 -8.63 2.19 -4.71
N HIS A 79 -8.15 3.24 -5.35
CA HIS A 79 -7.27 3.18 -6.52
C HIS A 79 -5.98 3.96 -6.24
N PHE A 80 -4.85 3.44 -6.71
CA PHE A 80 -3.53 3.99 -6.47
C PHE A 80 -2.73 4.08 -7.76
N TYR A 81 -2.03 5.20 -7.94
CA TYR A 81 -0.87 5.31 -8.83
C TYR A 81 0.40 5.00 -8.04
N ILE A 82 1.23 4.08 -8.53
CA ILE A 82 2.46 3.66 -7.84
C ILE A 82 3.66 4.24 -8.59
N ASN A 83 4.32 5.19 -7.93
CA ASN A 83 5.37 5.99 -8.53
C ASN A 83 6.76 5.35 -8.41
N PRO A 84 7.70 5.70 -9.30
CA PRO A 84 9.08 5.22 -9.21
C PRO A 84 9.76 5.57 -7.88
N PRO A 85 10.71 4.74 -7.41
CA PRO A 85 11.48 5.02 -6.21
C PRO A 85 12.31 6.30 -6.34
N GLY A 86 12.33 7.12 -5.29
CA GLY A 86 13.13 8.35 -5.22
C GLY A 86 12.34 9.65 -5.35
N HIS A 87 11.02 9.58 -5.49
CA HIS A 87 10.14 10.75 -5.46
C HIS A 87 9.34 10.80 -4.16
N THR A 88 9.24 11.99 -3.57
CA THR A 88 8.39 12.25 -2.40
C THR A 88 6.92 12.19 -2.77
N THR A 89 6.04 12.13 -1.77
CA THR A 89 4.60 12.16 -1.98
C THR A 89 4.13 13.48 -2.58
N GLU A 90 4.80 14.57 -2.24
CA GLU A 90 4.50 15.92 -2.71
C GLU A 90 4.88 16.11 -4.18
N GLU A 91 6.00 15.52 -4.61
CA GLU A 91 6.42 15.53 -6.02
C GLU A 91 5.59 14.57 -6.87
N ALA A 92 5.28 13.39 -6.34
CA ALA A 92 4.72 12.29 -7.11
C ALA A 92 3.20 12.29 -7.17
N CYS A 93 2.48 12.75 -6.15
CA CYS A 93 1.01 12.65 -6.10
C CYS A 93 0.33 13.87 -6.71
N ILE A 94 0.55 14.05 -8.02
CA ILE A 94 0.10 15.20 -8.80
C ILE A 94 -0.56 14.78 -10.11
N TRP A 95 -1.48 15.59 -10.63
CA TRP A 95 -1.88 15.50 -12.02
C TRP A 95 -0.78 16.14 -12.89
N GLY A 96 0.04 15.29 -13.50
CA GLY A 96 1.23 15.69 -14.26
C GLY A 96 0.93 16.01 -15.73
N THR A 97 1.93 16.56 -16.42
CA THR A 97 1.85 16.99 -17.82
C THR A 97 2.25 15.93 -18.85
N GLY A 98 2.71 14.76 -18.40
CA GLY A 98 3.26 13.70 -19.27
C GLY A 98 4.73 13.87 -19.63
N SER A 99 5.38 14.95 -19.19
CA SER A 99 6.83 15.15 -19.35
C SER A 99 7.68 14.19 -18.49
N GLN A 100 7.09 13.60 -17.46
CA GLN A 100 7.72 12.65 -16.55
C GLN A 100 6.74 11.52 -16.22
N HIS A 101 7.26 10.32 -15.97
CA HIS A 101 6.48 9.14 -15.59
C HIS A 101 6.14 9.11 -14.08
N ILE A 102 5.56 10.22 -13.58
CA ILE A 102 5.11 10.38 -12.19
C ILE A 102 3.65 10.86 -12.15
N GLY A 103 3.01 10.78 -10.99
CA GLY A 103 1.59 11.10 -10.84
C GLY A 103 0.70 10.13 -11.58
N ASN A 104 -0.30 10.67 -12.28
CA ASN A 104 -1.19 9.88 -13.13
C ASN A 104 -0.47 9.23 -14.34
N TRP A 105 0.79 9.60 -14.58
CA TRP A 105 1.67 9.03 -15.60
C TRP A 105 2.60 7.95 -15.04
N SER A 106 2.46 7.56 -13.78
CA SER A 106 3.31 6.53 -13.16
C SER A 106 3.15 5.17 -13.85
N PRO A 107 4.15 4.27 -13.80
CA PRO A 107 4.11 3.02 -14.53
C PRO A 107 2.99 2.05 -14.13
N TYR A 108 2.60 2.07 -12.86
CA TYR A 108 1.72 1.04 -12.30
C TYR A 108 0.52 1.64 -11.60
N VAL A 109 -0.57 0.88 -11.61
CA VAL A 109 -1.77 1.14 -10.84
C VAL A 109 -2.14 -0.07 -9.98
N ALA A 110 -2.76 0.21 -8.85
CA ALA A 110 -3.37 -0.83 -8.03
C ALA A 110 -4.78 -0.41 -7.60
N GLY A 111 -5.65 -1.40 -7.39
CA GLY A 111 -6.97 -1.20 -6.81
C GLY A 111 -7.21 -2.20 -5.69
N ALA A 112 -7.94 -1.83 -4.65
CA ALA A 112 -8.23 -2.73 -3.54
C ALA A 112 -9.59 -2.46 -2.88
N ASN A 113 -10.26 -3.52 -2.44
CA ASN A 113 -11.47 -3.50 -1.62
C ASN A 113 -11.66 -4.82 -0.87
N GLN A 114 -12.49 -4.81 0.18
CA GLN A 114 -12.94 -6.02 0.87
C GLN A 114 -14.44 -6.22 0.68
N ASP A 115 -14.84 -7.46 0.39
CA ASP A 115 -16.25 -7.83 0.28
C ASP A 115 -16.90 -8.11 1.65
N THR A 116 -18.21 -8.38 1.64
CA THR A 116 -18.98 -8.69 2.85
C THR A 116 -18.62 -10.04 3.49
N THR A 117 -17.90 -10.91 2.78
CA THR A 117 -17.43 -12.22 3.28
C THR A 117 -16.04 -12.15 3.93
N GLY A 118 -15.38 -10.98 3.86
CA GLY A 118 -14.05 -10.72 4.40
C GLY A 118 -12.90 -11.01 3.42
N ASN A 119 -13.19 -11.31 2.15
CA ASN A 119 -12.16 -11.45 1.13
C ASN A 119 -11.70 -10.08 0.68
N THR A 120 -10.39 -9.84 0.76
CA THR A 120 -9.76 -8.67 0.14
C THR A 120 -9.37 -9.02 -1.28
N TYR A 121 -9.79 -8.18 -2.22
CA TYR A 121 -9.41 -8.24 -3.62
C TYR A 121 -8.43 -7.12 -3.90
N VAL A 122 -7.40 -7.43 -4.69
CA VAL A 122 -6.44 -6.45 -5.15
C VAL A 122 -6.15 -6.68 -6.62
N LYS A 123 -6.25 -5.60 -7.39
CA LYS A 123 -5.77 -5.51 -8.76
C LYS A 123 -4.38 -4.88 -8.75
N LEU A 124 -3.46 -5.46 -9.50
CA LEU A 124 -2.14 -4.88 -9.80
C LEU A 124 -1.93 -4.92 -11.31
N GLY A 125 -1.50 -3.82 -11.91
CA GLY A 125 -1.24 -3.80 -13.35
C GLY A 125 -0.44 -2.60 -13.82
N TYR A 126 -0.14 -2.61 -15.12
CA TYR A 126 0.39 -1.44 -15.78
C TYR A 126 -0.66 -0.34 -15.86
N ASN A 127 -0.21 0.90 -15.73
CA ASN A 127 -1.03 2.07 -16.01
C ASN A 127 -1.20 2.19 -17.54
N PRO A 128 -2.44 2.21 -18.06
CA PRO A 128 -2.67 2.35 -19.49
C PRO A 128 -2.10 3.65 -20.08
N ILE A 129 -2.11 4.74 -19.31
CA ILE A 129 -1.51 6.01 -19.73
C ILE A 129 0.00 5.84 -19.94
N TYR A 130 0.66 5.08 -19.07
CA TYR A 130 2.09 4.81 -19.19
C TYR A 130 2.40 3.91 -20.39
N THR A 131 1.62 2.85 -20.58
CA THR A 131 1.87 1.90 -21.69
C THR A 131 1.71 2.55 -23.05
N ASP A 132 0.80 3.53 -23.16
CA ASP A 132 0.58 4.32 -24.36
C ASP A 132 1.68 5.38 -24.57
N SER A 133 1.89 6.25 -23.59
CA SER A 133 2.74 7.44 -23.77
C SER A 133 4.24 7.22 -23.56
N PHE A 134 4.62 6.16 -22.86
CA PHE A 134 6.01 5.76 -22.65
C PHE A 134 6.28 4.37 -23.24
N HIS A 135 5.64 4.07 -24.38
CA HIS A 135 5.72 2.77 -25.03
C HIS A 135 7.17 2.28 -25.20
N GLY A 136 7.46 1.06 -24.73
CA GLY A 136 8.78 0.44 -24.80
C GLY A 136 9.78 0.89 -23.72
N VAL A 137 9.45 1.92 -22.93
CA VAL A 137 10.30 2.37 -21.80
C VAL A 137 10.02 1.50 -20.59
N LYS A 138 10.92 0.56 -20.30
CA LYS A 138 10.79 -0.32 -19.12
C LYS A 138 10.98 0.47 -17.81
N PRO A 139 10.08 0.32 -16.82
CA PRO A 139 10.28 0.93 -15.51
C PRO A 139 11.53 0.40 -14.80
N SER A 140 12.14 1.22 -13.93
CA SER A 140 13.34 0.85 -13.18
C SER A 140 13.09 0.00 -11.93
N PHE A 141 11.83 -0.34 -11.65
CA PHE A 141 11.41 -1.11 -10.49
C PHE A 141 10.24 -2.02 -10.87
N GLY A 142 10.08 -3.14 -10.16
CA GLY A 142 8.98 -4.07 -10.33
C GLY A 142 8.09 -4.14 -9.10
N LEU A 143 6.98 -4.87 -9.22
CA LEU A 143 6.04 -5.12 -8.15
C LEU A 143 5.70 -6.61 -8.12
N LYS A 144 5.55 -7.18 -6.92
CA LYS A 144 5.03 -8.53 -6.77
C LYS A 144 4.15 -8.62 -5.56
N VAL A 145 3.16 -9.49 -5.65
CA VAL A 145 2.27 -9.81 -4.54
C VAL A 145 2.86 -10.98 -3.77
N GLU A 146 3.01 -10.79 -2.47
CA GLU A 146 3.30 -11.86 -1.50
C GLU A 146 2.10 -11.98 -0.57
N CYS A 147 1.74 -13.21 -0.21
CA CYS A 147 0.57 -13.48 0.60
C CYS A 147 0.81 -14.70 1.49
N ASP A 148 0.56 -14.52 2.78
CA ASP A 148 0.64 -15.60 3.77
C ASP A 148 -0.77 -16.20 3.96
N GLY A 149 -0.93 -17.49 3.64
CA GLY A 149 -2.19 -18.21 3.80
C GLY A 149 -2.85 -18.63 2.49
N ASN A 150 -4.19 -18.66 2.47
CA ASN A 150 -4.96 -19.12 1.31
C ASN A 150 -5.26 -17.94 0.37
N CYS A 151 -4.48 -17.83 -0.68
CA CYS A 151 -4.55 -16.72 -1.62
C CYS A 151 -4.68 -17.26 -3.05
N ASN A 152 -5.61 -16.68 -3.81
CA ASN A 152 -5.86 -17.06 -5.20
C ASN A 152 -5.32 -15.99 -6.15
N GLY A 153 -4.91 -16.38 -7.35
CA GLY A 153 -4.41 -15.45 -8.38
C GLY A 153 -2.91 -15.18 -8.33
N LEU A 154 -2.15 -15.95 -7.54
CA LEU A 154 -0.68 -15.90 -7.53
C LEU A 154 -0.06 -16.85 -8.58
N PRO A 155 1.12 -16.52 -9.16
CA PRO A 155 1.84 -15.26 -8.99
C PRO A 155 1.05 -14.08 -9.56
N CYS A 156 1.31 -12.89 -9.05
CA CYS A 156 0.81 -11.62 -9.60
C CYS A 156 1.97 -10.64 -9.47
N ALA A 157 2.75 -10.52 -10.55
CA ALA A 157 4.04 -9.84 -10.53
C ALA A 157 4.36 -9.14 -11.85
N ILE A 158 5.13 -8.06 -11.75
CA ILE A 158 5.70 -7.28 -12.84
C ILE A 158 7.19 -7.16 -12.55
N ASP A 159 8.02 -7.70 -13.43
CA ASP A 159 9.48 -7.61 -13.30
C ASP A 159 10.10 -7.09 -14.60
N PRO A 160 10.33 -5.76 -14.73
CA PRO A 160 10.91 -5.19 -15.95
C PRO A 160 12.33 -5.68 -16.26
N SER A 161 13.04 -6.27 -15.28
CA SER A 161 14.41 -6.77 -15.47
C SER A 161 14.45 -8.07 -16.27
N SER A 162 13.40 -8.91 -16.14
CA SER A 162 13.27 -10.18 -16.86
C SER A 162 12.20 -10.16 -17.93
N ASP A 163 11.10 -9.44 -17.70
CA ASP A 163 9.88 -9.51 -18.49
C ASP A 163 9.90 -8.46 -19.62
N GLY A 164 9.06 -8.68 -20.64
CA GLY A 164 8.79 -7.69 -21.67
C GLY A 164 8.13 -6.42 -21.12
N PHE A 165 8.17 -5.33 -21.89
CA PHE A 165 7.39 -4.14 -21.56
C PHE A 165 5.89 -4.49 -21.51
N GLY A 166 5.18 -3.97 -20.50
CA GLY A 166 3.74 -4.18 -20.36
C GLY A 166 3.32 -5.57 -19.85
N VAL A 167 4.26 -6.47 -19.54
CA VAL A 167 3.93 -7.86 -19.15
C VAL A 167 3.64 -7.97 -17.66
N VAL A 168 2.51 -8.63 -17.33
CA VAL A 168 2.17 -9.06 -15.97
C VAL A 168 2.19 -10.59 -15.89
N ARG A 169 3.02 -11.15 -15.00
CA ARG A 169 3.08 -12.59 -14.74
C ARG A 169 2.00 -13.01 -13.76
N SER A 170 0.96 -13.66 -14.26
CA SER A 170 -0.07 -14.29 -13.44
C SER A 170 -0.82 -15.40 -14.18
N ALA A 171 -1.34 -16.38 -13.43
CA ALA A 171 -2.33 -17.33 -13.95
C ALA A 171 -3.70 -16.68 -14.21
N THR A 172 -3.92 -15.48 -13.67
CA THR A 172 -5.15 -14.68 -13.79
C THR A 172 -4.91 -13.35 -14.51
N SER A 173 -3.85 -13.29 -15.32
CA SER A 173 -3.55 -12.09 -16.10
C SER A 173 -4.65 -11.84 -17.13
N ALA A 174 -5.01 -10.58 -17.30
CA ALA A 174 -5.89 -10.12 -18.37
C ALA A 174 -5.43 -8.75 -18.85
N SER A 175 -5.81 -8.38 -20.06
CA SER A 175 -5.55 -7.04 -20.61
C SER A 175 -6.76 -6.15 -20.36
N GLY A 176 -6.53 -4.98 -19.79
CA GLY A 176 -7.56 -4.01 -19.42
C GLY A 176 -7.71 -2.89 -20.45
N ALA A 177 -8.18 -1.74 -19.97
CA ALA A 177 -8.22 -0.50 -20.75
C ALA A 177 -6.84 -0.21 -21.37
N GLY A 178 -6.82 0.30 -22.61
CA GLY A 178 -5.59 0.61 -23.33
C GLY A 178 -4.70 -0.60 -23.61
N GLY A 179 -5.20 -1.83 -23.46
CA GLY A 179 -4.41 -3.06 -23.62
C GLY A 179 -3.38 -3.30 -22.51
N ALA A 180 -3.44 -2.55 -21.40
CA ALA A 180 -2.51 -2.71 -20.30
C ALA A 180 -2.84 -3.96 -19.48
N ASP A 181 -1.86 -4.83 -19.32
CA ASP A 181 -2.02 -6.05 -18.54
C ASP A 181 -2.16 -5.77 -17.04
N PHE A 182 -2.97 -6.59 -16.39
CA PHE A 182 -3.16 -6.61 -14.95
C PHE A 182 -3.40 -8.04 -14.46
N CYS A 183 -3.24 -8.25 -13.16
CA CYS A 183 -3.66 -9.45 -12.44
C CYS A 183 -4.54 -9.07 -11.26
N VAL A 184 -5.41 -10.00 -10.86
CA VAL A 184 -6.26 -9.87 -9.69
C VAL A 184 -5.96 -11.01 -8.75
N PHE A 185 -5.70 -10.70 -7.50
CA PHE A 185 -5.57 -11.70 -6.46
C PHE A 185 -6.58 -11.43 -5.35
N ASN A 186 -6.90 -12.47 -4.60
CA ASN A 186 -7.68 -12.33 -3.39
C ASN A 186 -7.10 -13.15 -2.24
N ALA A 187 -7.32 -12.64 -1.04
CA ALA A 187 -6.93 -13.29 0.19
C ALA A 187 -8.02 -13.06 1.24
N ARG A 188 -8.30 -14.09 2.03
CA ARG A 188 -9.23 -13.97 3.15
C ARG A 188 -8.51 -13.44 4.38
N PHE A 189 -8.86 -12.24 4.81
CA PHE A 189 -8.23 -11.61 5.97
C PHE A 189 -8.91 -12.03 7.27
N ASN A 190 -8.25 -12.87 8.07
CA ASN A 190 -8.67 -13.17 9.43
C ASN A 190 -8.08 -12.15 10.41
N ARG A 191 -8.85 -11.14 10.81
CA ARG A 191 -8.46 -10.07 11.77
C ARG A 191 -7.81 -10.59 13.06
N GLY A 192 -8.12 -11.81 13.50
CA GLY A 192 -7.54 -12.45 14.68
C GLY A 192 -6.02 -12.62 14.60
N ASN A 193 -5.47 -12.92 13.42
CA ASN A 193 -4.04 -13.18 13.25
C ASN A 193 -3.21 -11.88 13.30
N PHE A 194 -3.73 -10.77 12.78
CA PHE A 194 -3.01 -9.49 12.74
C PHE A 194 -2.86 -8.85 14.13
N LYS A 195 -3.90 -8.94 14.98
CA LYS A 195 -3.79 -8.54 16.40
C LYS A 195 -2.70 -9.34 17.10
N TYR A 196 -2.67 -10.65 16.88
CA TYR A 196 -1.68 -11.54 17.48
C TYR A 196 -0.26 -11.21 17.03
N GLU A 197 -0.02 -10.97 15.74
CA GLU A 197 1.31 -10.60 15.23
C GLU A 197 1.80 -9.25 15.74
N HIS A 198 0.91 -8.24 15.78
CA HIS A 198 1.25 -6.94 16.33
C HIS A 198 1.56 -7.03 17.84
N GLU A 199 0.77 -7.77 18.60
CA GLU A 199 1.05 -8.05 20.02
C GLU A 199 2.38 -8.80 20.19
N GLN A 200 2.68 -9.79 19.34
CA GLN A 200 3.96 -10.52 19.39
C GLN A 200 5.17 -9.64 19.03
N GLN A 201 5.03 -8.74 18.05
CA GLN A 201 6.06 -7.74 17.75
C GLN A 201 6.28 -6.79 18.93
N LEU A 202 5.21 -6.31 19.56
CA LEU A 202 5.29 -5.47 20.76
C LEU A 202 5.99 -6.22 21.91
N ILE A 203 5.64 -7.48 22.14
CA ILE A 203 6.27 -8.35 23.15
C ILE A 203 7.77 -8.55 22.85
N LYS A 204 8.15 -8.79 21.59
CA LYS A 204 9.56 -8.89 21.18
C LYS A 204 10.32 -7.59 21.47
N LEU A 205 9.73 -6.43 21.14
CA LEU A 205 10.34 -5.13 21.39
C LEU A 205 10.53 -4.85 22.89
N ILE A 206 9.54 -5.20 23.72
CA ILE A 206 9.62 -5.08 25.18
C ILE A 206 10.72 -5.99 25.74
N LYS A 207 10.80 -7.25 25.28
CA LYS A 207 11.86 -8.20 25.68
C LYS A 207 13.25 -7.68 25.30
N LEU A 208 13.41 -7.16 24.08
CA LEU A 208 14.68 -6.61 23.61
C LEU A 208 15.12 -5.41 24.46
N THR A 209 14.18 -4.50 24.77
CA THR A 209 14.46 -3.32 25.60
C THR A 209 14.88 -3.71 27.03
N LYS A 210 14.23 -4.73 27.61
CA LYS A 210 14.62 -5.28 28.93
C LYS A 210 16.02 -5.91 28.90
N LEU A 211 16.34 -6.67 27.85
CA LEU A 211 17.65 -7.30 27.68
C LEU A 211 18.78 -6.25 27.58
N ILE A 212 18.54 -5.19 26.81
CA ILE A 212 19.49 -4.07 26.68
C ILE A 212 19.75 -3.38 28.03
N LYS A 213 18.69 -3.16 28.83
CA LYS A 213 18.85 -2.61 30.20
C LYS A 213 19.68 -3.53 31.10
N LEU A 214 19.43 -4.84 31.05
CA LEU A 214 20.17 -5.82 31.86
C LEU A 214 21.66 -5.86 31.49
N LEU A 215 21.97 -5.81 30.18
CA LEU A 215 23.35 -5.77 29.69
C LEU A 215 24.09 -4.50 30.13
N LYS A 216 23.41 -3.35 30.17
CA LYS A 216 23.98 -2.09 30.70
C LYS A 216 24.31 -2.21 32.20
N LEU A 217 23.41 -2.77 33.00
CA LEU A 217 23.64 -3.03 34.43
C LEU A 217 24.81 -4.00 34.66
N LEU A 218 24.90 -5.08 33.88
CA LEU A 218 26.02 -6.02 33.96
C LEU A 218 27.36 -5.37 33.60
N LYS A 219 27.39 -4.46 32.61
CA LYS A 219 28.59 -3.67 32.31
C LYS A 219 28.99 -2.77 33.48
N GLN A 220 28.03 -2.06 34.08
CA GLN A 220 28.31 -1.22 35.26
C GLN A 220 28.83 -2.05 36.44
N LEU A 221 28.22 -3.20 36.74
CA LEU A 221 28.67 -4.11 37.79
C LEU A 221 30.09 -4.64 37.54
N LYS A 222 30.45 -4.94 36.28
CA LYS A 222 31.83 -5.34 35.92
C LYS A 222 32.83 -4.20 36.15
N GLN A 223 32.48 -2.97 35.79
CA GLN A 223 33.32 -1.80 36.06
C GLN A 223 33.50 -1.55 37.56
N LEU A 224 32.42 -1.64 38.35
CA LEU A 224 32.46 -1.55 39.81
C LEU A 224 33.33 -2.65 40.43
N LYS A 225 33.23 -3.89 39.96
CA LYS A 225 34.12 -4.97 40.42
C LYS A 225 35.60 -4.69 40.12
N GLN A 226 35.92 -4.14 38.95
CA GLN A 226 37.30 -3.76 38.62
C GLN A 226 37.82 -2.64 39.54
N LEU A 227 36.98 -1.67 39.88
CA LEU A 227 37.32 -0.60 40.82
C LEU A 227 37.57 -1.12 42.25
N VAL A 228 36.76 -2.08 42.72
CA VAL A 228 36.92 -2.68 44.06
C VAL A 228 38.16 -3.59 44.16
N LEU A 229 38.62 -4.19 43.05
CA LEU A 229 39.83 -5.03 43.02
C LEU A 229 41.15 -4.24 42.94
N HIS A 230 41.08 -2.90 42.91
CA HIS A 230 42.25 -2.00 42.89
C HIS A 230 42.37 -1.13 44.15
N TYR A 231 41.59 -1.45 45.19
CA TYR A 231 41.78 -1.01 46.58
C TYR A 231 42.13 -2.22 47.45
#